data_AF-A0AB37AQ18-F1
#
_entry.id   AF-A0AB37AQ18-F1
#
_cell.length_a   1.000
_cell.length_b   1.000
_cell.length_c   1.000
_cell.angle_alpha   90.00
_cell.angle_beta   90.00
_cell.angle_gamma   90.00
#
_symmetry.space_group_name_H-M   'P 1'
#
loop_
_entity.id
_entity.type
_entity.pdbx_description
1 polymer ?
#
loop_
_entity_poly.entity_id
_entity_poly.type
_entity_poly.pdbx_seq_one_letter_code
_entity_poly.pdbx_strand_id
1 'polypeptide(L)' 'MFRRIRMVVVAANASGSPDLFLTAVEATDTQYQHGRHYDMALLRAREEGYGSPMVAFDQFDAAAGMLRNAAAFIEGDNVA' A
#
# COMPACT_ATOMS: atom_id res chain seq x y z
N MET A 1 17.19 -14.05 -6.33
CA MET A 1 17.50 -13.10 -5.23
C MET A 1 16.19 -12.59 -4.67
N PHE A 2 16.13 -12.26 -3.38
CA PHE A 2 14.96 -11.60 -2.79
C PHE A 2 15.15 -10.09 -2.83
N ARG A 3 14.06 -9.37 -3.08
CA ARG A 3 14.00 -7.92 -3.00
C ARG A 3 13.00 -7.51 -1.92
N ARG A 4 13.34 -6.46 -1.19
CA ARG A 4 12.44 -5.81 -0.24
C ARG A 4 11.58 -4.76 -0.96
N ILE A 5 10.26 -4.88 -0.84
CA ILE A 5 9.29 -4.03 -1.53
C ILE A 5 8.45 -3.31 -0.49
N ARG A 6 8.43 -1.97 -0.53
CA ARG A 6 7.51 -1.18 0.30
C ARG A 6 6.12 -1.21 -0.31
N MET A 7 5.15 -1.51 0.53
CA MET A 7 3.76 -1.71 0.19
C MET A 7 2.89 -0.75 1.00
N VAL A 8 1.84 -0.27 0.38
CA VAL A 8 0.77 0.48 1.03
C VAL A 8 -0.54 -0.26 0.76
N VAL A 9 -1.40 -0.37 1.77
CA VAL A 9 -2.76 -0.90 1.62
C VAL A 9 -3.75 0.16 2.08
N VAL A 10 -4.62 0.58 1.16
CA VAL A 10 -5.80 1.39 1.53
C VAL A 10 -6.83 0.47 2.15
N ALA A 11 -7.17 0.74 3.41
CA ALA A 11 -8.07 -0.12 4.17
C ALA A 11 -8.89 0.62 5.22
N ALA A 12 -9.86 -0.08 5.80
CA ALA A 12 -10.50 0.34 7.03
C ALA A 12 -9.77 -0.30 8.22
N ASN A 13 -9.41 0.48 9.23
CA ASN A 13 -8.84 -0.07 10.46
C ASN A 13 -9.92 -0.72 11.34
N ALA A 14 -9.54 -1.23 12.51
CA ALA A 14 -10.45 -1.94 13.43
C ALA A 14 -11.67 -1.11 13.88
N SER A 15 -11.63 0.23 13.76
CA SER A 15 -12.77 1.11 14.06
C SER A 15 -13.73 1.31 12.88
N GLY A 16 -13.40 0.77 11.70
CA GLY A 16 -14.12 1.03 10.45
C GLY A 16 -13.73 2.35 9.77
N SER A 17 -12.77 3.09 10.32
CA SER A 17 -12.29 4.36 9.75
C SER A 17 -11.31 4.12 8.60
N PRO A 18 -11.31 4.95 7.54
CA PRO A 18 -10.32 4.90 6.47
C PRO A 18 -8.91 5.09 7.01
N ASP A 19 -7.98 4.29 6.50
CA ASP A 19 -6.60 4.24 6.97
C ASP A 19 -5.66 3.72 5.87
N LEU A 20 -4.35 3.91 6.08
CA LEU A 20 -3.28 3.42 5.22
C LEU A 20 -2.36 2.48 6.02
N PHE A 21 -2.42 1.18 5.74
CA PHE A 21 -1.49 0.21 6.31
C PHE A 21 -0.18 0.18 5.52
N LEU A 22 0.94 0.50 6.19
CA LEU A 22 2.27 0.54 5.60
C LEU A 22 3.06 -0.71 5.99
N THR A 23 3.60 -1.44 5.02
CA THR A 23 4.43 -2.62 5.29
C THR A 23 5.55 -2.79 4.26
N ALA A 24 6.43 -3.76 4.48
CA ALA A 24 7.44 -4.16 3.50
C ALA A 24 7.49 -5.69 3.38
N VAL A 25 7.39 -6.20 2.15
CA VAL A 25 7.41 -7.64 1.85
C VAL A 25 8.71 -8.02 1.15
N GLU A 26 9.16 -9.25 1.38
CA GLU A 26 10.30 -9.83 0.65
C GLU A 26 9.74 -10.72 -0.47
N ALA A 27 10.14 -10.47 -1.72
CA ALA A 27 9.70 -11.24 -2.87
C ALA A 27 10.87 -11.53 -3.81
N THR A 28 10.88 -12.70 -4.44
CA THR A 28 11.76 -12.95 -5.59
C THR A 28 11.27 -12.17 -6.82
N ASP A 29 12.13 -12.02 -7.83
CA ASP A 29 11.73 -11.36 -9.08
C ASP A 29 10.52 -12.06 -9.73
N THR A 30 10.50 -13.39 -9.76
CA THR A 30 9.35 -14.16 -10.28
C THR A 30 8.09 -13.91 -9.45
N GLN A 31 8.19 -13.89 -8.11
CA GLN A 31 7.06 -13.58 -7.25
C GLN A 31 6.54 -12.17 -7.49
N TYR A 32 7.44 -11.20 -7.70
CA TYR A 32 7.09 -9.84 -8.03
C TYR A 32 6.34 -9.74 -9.36
N GLN A 33 6.87 -10.34 -10.42
CA GLN A 33 6.23 -10.32 -11.74
C GLN A 33 4.85 -11.01 -11.73
N HIS A 34 4.64 -11.97 -10.83
CA HIS A 34 3.36 -12.62 -10.62
C HIS A 34 2.44 -11.88 -9.63
N GLY A 35 2.81 -10.70 -9.14
CA GLY A 35 1.95 -9.91 -8.23
C GLY A 35 1.86 -10.42 -6.79
N ARG A 36 2.70 -11.37 -6.38
CA ARG A 36 2.60 -12.01 -5.05
C ARG A 36 2.84 -11.05 -3.89
N HIS A 37 3.54 -9.96 -4.12
CA HIS A 37 3.77 -8.91 -3.13
C HIS A 37 2.47 -8.21 -2.73
N TYR A 38 1.49 -8.08 -3.63
CA TYR A 38 0.16 -7.58 -3.29
C TYR A 38 -0.55 -8.52 -2.33
N ASP A 39 -0.61 -9.82 -2.66
CA ASP A 39 -1.25 -10.83 -1.80
C ASP A 39 -0.64 -10.85 -0.40
N MET A 40 0.70 -10.78 -0.31
CA MET A 40 1.42 -10.75 0.95
C MET A 40 1.12 -9.49 1.77
N ALA A 41 1.00 -8.32 1.13
CA ALA A 41 0.63 -7.08 1.81
C ALA A 41 -0.81 -7.13 2.34
N LEU A 42 -1.75 -7.63 1.52
CA LEU A 42 -3.15 -7.78 1.89
C LEU A 42 -3.34 -8.76 3.05
N LEU A 43 -2.61 -9.88 3.04
CA LEU A 43 -2.65 -10.85 4.14
C LEU A 43 -2.19 -10.21 5.45
N ARG A 44 -1.04 -9.54 5.45
CA ARG A 44 -0.52 -8.85 6.65
C ARG A 44 -1.47 -7.79 7.18
N ALA A 45 -2.08 -7.00 6.30
CA ALA A 45 -3.07 -6.02 6.70
C ALA A 45 -4.27 -6.68 7.42
N ARG A 46 -4.76 -7.83 6.91
CA ARG A 46 -5.85 -8.59 7.57
C ARG A 46 -5.44 -9.15 8.93
N GLU A 47 -4.20 -9.65 9.04
CA GLU A 47 -3.65 -10.16 10.30
C GLU A 47 -3.57 -9.07 11.38
N GLU A 48 -3.35 -7.82 10.97
CA GLU A 48 -3.37 -6.62 11.82
C GLU A 48 -4.78 -6.05 12.05
N GLY A 49 -5.83 -6.73 11.58
CA GLY A 49 -7.22 -6.36 11.81
C GLY A 49 -7.81 -5.33 10.84
N TYR A 50 -7.13 -5.05 9.72
CA TYR A 50 -7.68 -4.19 8.67
C TYR A 50 -8.69 -4.94 7.79
N GLY A 51 -9.69 -4.20 7.32
CA GLY A 51 -10.77 -4.69 6.48
C GLY A 51 -11.05 -3.81 5.26
N SER A 52 -12.08 -4.17 4.50
CA SER A 52 -12.42 -3.52 3.22
C SER A 52 -12.62 -1.99 3.31
N PRO A 53 -12.20 -1.21 2.29
CA PRO A 53 -11.58 -1.64 1.03
C PRO A 53 -10.20 -2.29 1.26
N MET A 54 -9.71 -3.17 0.38
CA MET A 54 -8.42 -3.85 0.59
C MET A 54 -7.61 -3.75 -0.69
N VAL A 55 -7.03 -2.58 -0.93
CA VAL A 55 -6.31 -2.26 -2.18
C VAL A 55 -4.84 -2.03 -1.88
N ALA A 56 -3.98 -2.93 -2.34
CA ALA A 56 -2.54 -2.85 -2.18
C ALA A 56 -1.87 -2.25 -3.42
N PHE A 57 -0.83 -1.45 -3.20
CA PHE A 57 0.10 -1.01 -4.23
C PHE A 57 1.51 -0.89 -3.67
N ASP A 58 2.50 -0.97 -4.54
CA ASP A 58 3.90 -0.84 -4.18
C ASP A 58 4.45 0.58 -4.42
N GLN A 59 5.68 0.82 -3.99
CA GLN A 59 6.37 2.11 -4.14
C GLN A 59 6.63 2.58 -5.59
N PHE A 60 6.48 1.71 -6.58
CA PHE A 60 6.68 1.97 -8.01
C PHE A 60 5.37 2.11 -8.79
N ASP A 61 4.24 1.66 -8.22
CA ASP A 61 2.92 1.86 -8.80
C ASP A 61 2.55 3.35 -8.88
N ALA A 62 1.73 3.70 -9.88
CA ALA A 62 1.24 5.06 -10.08
C ALA A 62 0.53 5.64 -8.84
N ALA A 63 -0.15 4.79 -8.07
CA ALA A 63 -0.83 5.16 -6.84
C ALA A 63 0.13 5.73 -5.76
N ALA A 64 1.38 5.26 -5.70
CA ALA A 64 2.37 5.81 -4.76
C ALA A 64 2.76 7.26 -5.13
N GLY A 65 2.75 7.61 -6.41
CA GLY A 65 2.88 8.99 -6.87
C GLY A 65 1.67 9.85 -6.49
N MET A 66 0.46 9.31 -6.68
CA MET A 66 -0.79 10.00 -6.35
C MET A 66 -0.92 10.31 -4.86
N LEU A 67 -0.45 9.44 -3.96
CA LEU A 67 -0.46 9.71 -2.52
C LEU A 67 0.34 10.97 -2.15
N ARG A 68 1.49 11.19 -2.79
CA ARG A 68 2.28 12.41 -2.58
C ARG A 68 1.52 13.65 -3.04
N ASN A 69 0.87 13.58 -4.20
CA ASN A 69 0.06 14.67 -4.71
C ASN A 69 -1.14 14.98 -3.80
N ALA A 70 -1.79 13.93 -3.27
CA ALA A 70 -2.89 14.07 -2.32
C ALA A 70 -2.44 14.72 -1.02
N ALA A 71 -1.26 14.34 -0.50
CA ALA A 71 -0.69 14.96 0.71
C ALA A 71 -0.45 16.46 0.50
N ALA A 72 0.21 16.85 -0.60
CA ALA A 72 0.43 18.24 -0.96
C ALA A 72 -0.89 19.04 -1.08
N PHE A 73 -1.90 18.46 -1.74
CA PHE A 73 -3.22 19.07 -1.87
C PHE A 73 -3.89 19.29 -0.50
N ILE A 74 -3.83 18.32 0.41
CA ILE A 74 -4.40 18.41 1.76
C ILE A 74 -3.68 19.47 2.60
N GLU A 75 -2.36 19.58 2.46
CA GLU A 75 -1.54 20.58 3.16
C GLU A 75 -1.79 22.01 2.67
N GLY A 76 -2.52 22.18 1.56
CA GLY A 76 -2.84 23.49 1.00
C GLY A 76 -1.76 24.04 0.08
N ASP A 77 -0.79 23.21 -0.32
CA ASP A 77 0.11 23.54 -1.41
C ASP A 77 -0.70 23.50 -2.71
N ASN A 78 -1.24 24.67 -3.09
CA ASN A 78 -1.80 24.90 -4.41
C ASN A 78 -0.71 24.57 -5.44
N VAL A 79 -0.74 23.37 -5.99
CA VAL A 79 -0.06 23.05 -7.24
C VAL A 79 -0.88 23.74 -8.33
N ALA A 80 -0.53 25.00 -8.60
CA ALA A 80 -0.97 25.75 -9.77
C ALA A 80 -0.41 25.11 -11.04
#